data_AF-X0YZE8-F1
#
_entry.id   AF-X0YZE8-F1
#
_cell.length_a   1.000
_cell.length_b   1.000
_cell.length_c   1.000
_cell.angle_alpha   90.00
_cell.angle_beta   90.00
_cell.angle_gamma   90.00
#
_symmetry.space_group_name_H-M   'P 1'
#
loop_
_entity.id
_entity.type
_entity.pdbx_description
1 polymer ?
#
loop_
_entity_poly.entity_id
_entity_poly.type
_entity_poly.pdbx_seq_one_letter_code
_entity_poly.pdbx_strand_id
1 'polypeptide(L)'
;MIKNPEDLKNKRITIMGLGLNQGGVGVARFLAKAGAKILVTDLKTEEELGPSLKKLKGFDIKYILGRHREEDFINTDMVIQNPAVPYNSKYLEIAQNQGILIETDLGLFFQFCPSKNIIAI
;
A
#
# COMPACT_ATOMS: atom_id res chain seq x y z
N MET A 1 -8.96 15.88 4.00
CA MET A 1 -7.57 16.02 3.51
C MET A 1 -6.68 15.32 4.53
N ILE A 2 -5.92 14.30 4.12
CA ILE A 2 -5.03 13.52 5.02
C ILE A 2 -3.84 14.44 5.35
N LYS A 3 -3.64 14.75 6.63
CA LYS A 3 -2.55 15.63 7.08
C LYS A 3 -1.67 14.96 8.13
N ASN A 4 -2.25 14.10 8.94
CA ASN A 4 -1.55 13.36 9.98
C ASN A 4 -1.80 11.85 9.83
N PRO A 5 -0.90 10.99 10.34
CA PRO A 5 -1.09 9.54 10.29
C PRO A 5 -2.43 9.09 10.88
N GLU A 6 -2.96 9.77 11.90
CA GLU A 6 -4.24 9.48 12.54
C GLU A 6 -5.44 9.60 11.58
N ASP A 7 -5.32 10.40 10.51
CA ASP A 7 -6.36 10.56 9.49
C ASP A 7 -6.54 9.28 8.64
N LEU A 8 -5.58 8.35 8.71
CA LEU A 8 -5.63 7.04 8.05
C LEU A 8 -6.44 6.01 8.84
N LYS A 9 -6.80 6.31 10.09
CA LYS A 9 -7.55 5.38 10.93
C LYS A 9 -8.87 4.98 10.28
N ASN A 10 -9.15 3.68 10.26
CA ASN A 10 -10.32 3.05 9.64
C ASN A 10 -10.44 3.20 8.11
N LYS A 11 -9.52 3.91 7.43
CA LYS A 11 -9.50 3.98 5.97
C LYS A 11 -9.17 2.63 5.39
N ARG A 12 -9.88 2.25 4.32
CA ARG A 12 -9.56 1.07 3.52
C ARG A 12 -8.42 1.45 2.59
N ILE A 13 -7.32 0.71 2.66
CA ILE A 13 -6.14 0.98 1.83
C ILE A 13 -5.72 -0.32 1.15
N THR A 14 -5.66 -0.27 -0.17
CA THR A 14 -5.17 -1.37 -1.00
C THR A 14 -3.71 -1.11 -1.33
N ILE A 15 -2.80 -2.01 -0.94
CA ILE A 15 -1.38 -1.95 -1.30
C ILE A 15 -1.18 -2.90 -2.48
N MET A 16 -0.87 -2.33 -3.64
CA MET A 16 -0.59 -3.09 -4.86
C MET A 16 0.90 -3.38 -4.97
N GLY A 17 1.27 -4.64 -4.78
CA GLY A 17 2.64 -5.12 -4.71
C GLY A 17 3.21 -5.02 -3.30
N LEU A 18 3.37 -6.17 -2.64
CA LEU A 18 4.16 -6.27 -1.42
C LEU A 18 5.65 -6.31 -1.77
N GLY A 19 5.98 -7.13 -2.76
CA GLY A 19 7.35 -7.37 -3.20
C GLY A 19 8.25 -8.03 -2.15
N LEU A 20 9.52 -8.21 -2.53
CA LEU A 20 10.56 -8.80 -1.69
C LEU A 20 11.58 -7.76 -1.18
N ASN A 21 11.59 -6.59 -1.80
CA ASN A 21 12.54 -5.50 -1.54
C ASN A 21 12.16 -4.62 -0.33
N GLN A 22 11.28 -5.11 0.54
CA GLN A 22 10.89 -4.49 1.82
C GLN A 22 10.12 -3.17 1.77
N GLY A 23 10.07 -2.44 0.65
CA GLY A 23 9.27 -1.21 0.52
C GLY A 23 7.80 -1.42 0.88
N GLY A 24 7.16 -2.43 0.26
CA GLY A 24 5.77 -2.79 0.56
C GLY A 24 5.55 -3.21 2.02
N VAL A 25 6.52 -3.90 2.63
CA VAL A 25 6.48 -4.27 4.06
C VAL A 25 6.54 -3.03 4.96
N GLY A 26 7.39 -2.06 4.62
CA GLY A 26 7.53 -0.82 5.36
C GLY A 26 6.23 -0.02 5.41
N VAL A 27 5.64 0.25 4.24
CA VAL A 27 4.39 0.99 4.15
C VAL A 27 3.21 0.23 4.79
N ALA A 28 3.12 -1.08 4.62
CA ALA A 28 2.10 -1.89 5.27
C ALA A 28 2.15 -1.78 6.80
N ARG A 29 3.36 -1.83 7.39
CA ARG A 29 3.54 -1.65 8.84
C ARG A 29 3.17 -0.25 9.30
N PHE A 30 3.55 0.77 8.54
CA PHE A 30 3.22 2.16 8.86
C PHE A 30 1.70 2.37 8.89
N LEU A 31 1.01 1.95 7.84
CA LEU A 31 -0.45 2.06 7.72
C LEU A 31 -1.17 1.24 8.80
N ALA A 32 -0.65 0.05 9.15
CA ALA A 32 -1.29 -0.80 10.15
C ALA A 32 -1.21 -0.16 11.54
N LYS A 33 -0.05 0.44 11.87
CA LYS A 33 0.13 1.22 13.10
C LYS A 33 -0.73 2.47 13.15
N ALA A 34 -1.01 3.08 12.00
CA ALA A 34 -1.93 4.20 11.87
C ALA A 34 -3.42 3.79 12.00
N GLY A 35 -3.72 2.49 12.12
CA GLY A 35 -5.07 1.97 12.31
C GLY A 35 -5.89 1.88 11.02
N ALA A 36 -5.23 1.85 9.86
CA ALA A 36 -5.89 1.61 8.58
C ALA A 36 -6.34 0.15 8.44
N LYS A 37 -7.37 -0.08 7.62
CA LYS A 37 -7.85 -1.41 7.21
C LYS A 37 -7.15 -1.79 5.91
N ILE A 38 -6.18 -2.68 6.00
CA ILE A 38 -5.26 -2.94 4.88
C ILE A 38 -5.65 -4.20 4.14
N LEU A 39 -5.66 -4.09 2.81
CA LEU A 39 -5.59 -5.21 1.90
C LEU A 39 -4.28 -5.11 1.10
N VAL A 40 -3.47 -6.16 1.13
CA VAL A 40 -2.28 -6.30 0.29
C VAL A 40 -2.65 -7.22 -0.86
N THR A 41 -2.33 -6.81 -2.09
CA THR A 41 -2.47 -7.67 -3.26
C THR A 41 -1.18 -7.75 -4.06
N ASP A 42 -0.82 -8.94 -4.53
CA ASP A 42 0.41 -9.20 -5.26
C ASP A 42 0.20 -10.35 -6.26
N LEU A 43 0.89 -10.29 -7.41
CA LEU A 43 0.90 -11.40 -8.38
C LEU A 43 1.75 -12.57 -7.88
N LYS A 44 2.66 -12.34 -6.93
CA LYS A 44 3.42 -13.39 -6.28
C LYS A 44 2.55 -14.21 -5.34
N THR A 45 2.88 -15.49 -5.26
CA THR A 45 2.24 -16.44 -4.35
C THR A 45 2.68 -16.22 -2.90
N GLU A 46 1.97 -16.87 -1.97
CA GLU A 46 2.34 -16.87 -0.54
C GLU A 46 3.74 -17.45 -0.32
N GLU A 47 4.09 -18.51 -1.04
CA GLU A 47 5.39 -19.18 -0.96
C GLU A 47 6.53 -18.24 -1.36
N GLU A 48 6.39 -17.55 -2.49
CA GLU A 48 7.36 -16.56 -2.94
C GLU A 48 7.50 -15.40 -1.94
N LEU A 49 6.40 -14.93 -1.36
CA LEU A 49 6.36 -13.79 -0.45
C LEU A 49 6.67 -14.13 1.01
N GLY A 50 6.93 -15.40 1.34
CA GLY A 50 7.15 -15.87 2.70
C GLY A 50 8.06 -14.98 3.57
N PRO A 51 9.23 -14.52 3.09
CA PRO A 51 10.10 -13.61 3.83
C PRO A 51 9.45 -12.26 4.18
N SER A 52 8.64 -11.69 3.27
CA SER A 52 7.92 -10.43 3.49
C SER A 52 6.73 -10.62 4.44
N LEU A 53 5.96 -11.69 4.25
CA LEU A 53 4.80 -12.02 5.08
C LEU A 53 5.21 -12.29 6.54
N LYS A 54 6.34 -12.97 6.75
CA LYS A 54 6.88 -13.21 8.10
C LYS A 54 7.11 -11.92 8.89
N LYS A 55 7.49 -10.83 8.22
CA LYS A 55 7.73 -9.52 8.84
C LYS A 55 6.45 -8.76 9.18
N LEU A 56 5.33 -9.16 8.57
CA LEU A 56 4.00 -8.60 8.82
C LEU A 56 3.18 -9.45 9.81
N LYS A 57 3.75 -10.53 10.35
CA LYS A 57 3.09 -11.36 11.36
C LYS A 57 2.69 -10.51 12.57
N GLY A 58 1.43 -10.61 12.98
CA GLY A 58 0.86 -9.89 14.12
C GLY A 58 0.18 -8.57 13.76
N PHE A 59 0.22 -8.13 12.50
CA PHE A 59 -0.64 -7.06 12.00
C PHE A 59 -1.93 -7.64 11.42
N ASP A 60 -3.04 -6.94 11.62
CA ASP A 60 -4.33 -7.28 10.99
C ASP A 60 -4.34 -6.77 9.54
N ILE A 61 -3.88 -7.63 8.63
CA ILE A 61 -3.76 -7.33 7.20
C ILE A 61 -4.41 -8.46 6.42
N LYS A 62 -5.24 -8.10 5.44
CA LYS A 62 -5.82 -9.04 4.47
C LYS A 62 -4.90 -9.19 3.27
N TYR A 63 -4.82 -10.39 2.72
CA TYR A 63 -3.94 -10.71 1.60
C TYR A 63 -4.72 -11.34 0.44
N ILE A 64 -4.43 -10.87 -0.77
CA ILE A 64 -4.88 -11.45 -2.03
C ILE A 64 -3.64 -11.69 -2.90
N LEU A 65 -3.12 -12.91 -2.84
CA LEU A 65 -1.84 -13.29 -3.44
C LEU A 65 -2.06 -14.16 -4.69
N GLY A 66 -1.08 -14.17 -5.58
CA GLY A 66 -1.16 -14.85 -6.88
C GLY A 66 -2.06 -14.15 -7.90
N ARG A 67 -2.68 -13.03 -7.54
CA ARG A 67 -3.63 -12.30 -8.38
C ARG A 67 -3.93 -10.91 -7.82
N HIS A 68 -4.53 -10.11 -8.68
CA HIS A 68 -5.23 -8.88 -8.33
C HIS A 68 -6.71 -9.03 -8.68
N ARG A 69 -7.59 -8.32 -7.97
CA ARG A 69 -9.04 -8.34 -8.24
C ARG A 69 -9.54 -6.92 -8.39
N GLU A 70 -10.37 -6.68 -9.39
CA GLU A 70 -10.80 -5.32 -9.74
C GLU A 70 -11.60 -4.67 -8.61
N GLU A 71 -12.40 -5.45 -7.87
CA GLU A 71 -13.17 -4.95 -6.74
C GLU A 71 -12.30 -4.36 -5.62
N ASP A 72 -11.02 -4.77 -5.49
CA ASP A 72 -10.10 -4.26 -4.47
C ASP A 72 -9.58 -2.85 -4.80
N PHE A 73 -9.71 -2.44 -6.06
CA PHE A 73 -9.35 -1.11 -6.57
C PHE A 73 -10.56 -0.18 -6.69
N ILE A 74 -11.77 -0.70 -6.44
CA ILE A 74 -13.03 0.06 -6.42
C ILE A 74 -13.50 0.25 -4.97
N ASN A 75 -13.34 -0.77 -4.12
CA ASN A 75 -13.83 -0.77 -2.74
C ASN A 75 -12.79 -0.32 -1.72
N THR A 76 -11.97 0.66 -2.09
CA THR A 76 -10.89 1.21 -1.24
C THR A 76 -10.96 2.72 -1.21
N ASP A 77 -10.41 3.33 -0.16
CA ASP A 77 -10.36 4.79 -0.04
C ASP A 77 -9.03 5.35 -0.61
N MET A 78 -8.00 4.50 -0.72
CA MET A 78 -6.69 4.83 -1.30
C MET A 78 -6.01 3.56 -1.83
N VAL A 79 -5.20 3.71 -2.88
CA VAL A 79 -4.30 2.68 -3.40
C VAL A 79 -2.85 3.12 -3.19
N ILE A 80 -2.02 2.23 -2.64
CA ILE A 80 -0.56 2.41 -2.62
C ILE A 80 0.04 1.62 -3.78
N GLN A 81 0.60 2.35 -4.74
CA GLN A 81 1.39 1.80 -5.83
C GLN A 81 2.82 1.56 -5.35
N ASN A 82 3.25 0.29 -5.30
CA ASN A 82 4.66 -0.04 -5.12
C ASN A 82 5.46 0.34 -6.39
N PRO A 83 6.69 0.89 -6.29
CA PRO A 83 7.49 1.32 -7.45
C PRO A 83 7.65 0.29 -8.58
N ALA A 84 7.62 -1.01 -8.27
CA ALA A 84 7.72 -2.06 -9.28
C ALA A 84 6.43 -2.26 -10.12
N VAL A 85 5.31 -1.66 -9.71
CA VAL A 85 4.04 -1.72 -10.44
C VAL A 85 4.04 -0.69 -11.56
N PRO A 86 3.82 -1.10 -12.83
CA PRO A 86 3.73 -0.17 -13.95
C PRO A 86 2.58 0.84 -13.79
N TYR A 87 2.83 2.09 -14.15
CA TYR A 87 1.81 3.16 -14.11
C TYR A 87 0.60 2.90 -15.01
N ASN A 88 0.80 2.17 -16.12
CA ASN A 88 -0.28 1.75 -17.02
C ASN A 88 -0.96 0.44 -16.57
N SER A 89 -0.85 0.07 -15.29
CA SER A 89 -1.58 -1.05 -14.72
C SER A 89 -3.09 -0.81 -14.86
N LYS A 90 -3.80 -1.78 -15.45
CA LYS A 90 -5.27 -1.74 -15.57
C LYS A 90 -5.97 -1.50 -14.22
N TYR A 91 -5.37 -1.96 -13.12
CA TYR A 91 -5.95 -1.80 -11.78
C TYR A 91 -5.81 -0.38 -11.24
N LEU A 92 -4.70 0.29 -11.57
CA LEU A 92 -4.51 1.70 -11.23
C LEU A 92 -5.42 2.59 -12.07
N GLU A 93 -5.61 2.26 -13.34
CA GLU A 93 -6.59 2.92 -14.21
C GLU A 93 -8.01 2.80 -13.66
N ILE A 94 -8.41 1.61 -13.18
CA ILE A 94 -9.71 1.42 -12.51
C ILE A 94 -9.84 2.34 -11.29
N ALA A 95 -8.85 2.36 -10.40
CA ALA A 95 -8.88 3.22 -9.21
C ALA A 95 -8.98 4.71 -9.60
N GLN A 96 -8.20 5.13 -10.60
CA GLN A 96 -8.21 6.51 -11.10
C GLN A 96 -9.59 6.90 -11.66
N ASN A 97 -10.21 6.02 -12.45
CA ASN A 97 -11.55 6.24 -13.02
C ASN A 97 -12.66 6.31 -11.95
N GLN A 98 -12.44 5.71 -10.78
CA GLN A 98 -13.33 5.82 -9.61
C GLN A 98 -13.02 7.04 -8.73
N GLY A 99 -12.05 7.88 -9.10
CA GLY A 99 -11.61 9.02 -8.29
C GLY A 99 -10.91 8.62 -6.99
N ILE A 100 -10.39 7.40 -6.91
CA ILE A 100 -9.67 6.90 -5.74
C ILE A 100 -8.26 7.47 -5.76
N LEU A 101 -7.79 7.90 -4.58
CA LEU A 101 -6.44 8.44 -4.41
C LEU A 101 -5.41 7.32 -4.65
N ILE A 102 -4.45 7.58 -5.54
CA ILE A 102 -3.30 6.71 -5.79
C ILE A 102 -2.07 7.41 -5.23
N GLU A 103 -1.37 6.74 -4.33
CA GLU A 103 -0.16 7.23 -3.66
C GLU A 103 0.98 6.23 -3.74
N THR A 104 2.18 6.65 -3.36
CA THR A 104 3.36 5.79 -3.21
C THR A 104 3.86 5.80 -1.78
N ASP A 105 4.71 4.85 -1.41
CA ASP A 105 5.37 4.86 -0.10
C ASP A 105 6.20 6.14 0.12
N LEU A 106 6.88 6.61 -0.93
CA LEU A 106 7.63 7.85 -0.93
C LEU A 106 6.72 9.09 -0.83
N GLY A 107 5.56 9.08 -1.50
CA GLY A 107 4.54 10.12 -1.39
C GLY A 107 4.05 10.30 0.05
N LEU A 108 3.71 9.18 0.70
CA LEU A 108 3.35 9.19 2.12
C LEU A 108 4.50 9.66 3.01
N PHE A 109 5.74 9.26 2.72
CA PHE A 109 6.90 9.75 3.47
C PHE A 109 7.00 11.27 3.40
N PHE A 110 6.93 11.88 2.22
CA PHE A 110 6.98 13.34 2.09
C PHE A 110 5.80 14.04 2.73
N GLN A 111 4.63 13.42 2.75
CA GLN A 111 3.45 13.97 3.39
C GLN A 111 3.54 13.99 4.92
N PHE A 112 4.11 12.96 5.53
CA PHE A 112 4.14 12.81 6.98
C PHE A 112 5.51 13.10 7.63
N CYS A 113 6.57 13.26 6.84
CA CYS A 113 7.88 13.61 7.38
C CYS A 113 7.82 15.02 7.98
N PRO A 114 8.07 15.18 9.30
CA PRO A 114 8.01 16.50 9.93
C PRO A 114 9.21 17.38 9.56
N SER A 115 10.29 16.77 9.05
CA SER A 115 11.51 17.48 8.65
C SER A 115 11.44 17.93 7.20
N LYS A 116 11.86 19.16 6.93
CA LYS A 116 12.09 19.66 5.57
C LYS A 116 13.53 19.42 5.07
N ASN A 117 14.41 18.98 5.95
CA ASN A 117 15.81 18.67 5.62
C ASN A 117 15.90 17.19 5.24
N ILE A 118 15.62 16.88 3.98
CA ILE A 118 15.64 15.53 3.43
C ILE A 118 16.78 15.43 2.42
N ILE A 119 17.62 14.40 2.54
CA ILE A 119 18.68 14.08 1.59
C ILE A 119 18.33 12.73 0.95
N ALA A 120 18.29 12.68 -0.38
CA ALA A 120 18.08 11.46 -1.16
C ALA A 120 19.39 11.08 -1.86
N ILE A 121 19.67 9.77 -1.96
CA ILE A 121 20.87 9.18 -2.57
C ILE A 121 20.44 8.22 -3.66
#